data_AF-A0AAW6CY64-F1
#
_entry.id   AF-A0AAW6CY64-F1
#
_cell.length_a   1.000
_cell.length_b   1.000
_cell.length_c   1.000
_cell.angle_alpha   90.00
_cell.angle_beta   90.00
_cell.angle_gamma   90.00
#
_symmetry.space_group_name_H-M   'P 1'
#
loop_
_entity.id
_entity.type
_entity.pdbx_description
1 polymer ?
#
loop_
_entity_poly.entity_id
_entity_poly.type
_entity_poly.pdbx_seq_one_letter_code
_entity_poly.pdbx_strand_id
1 'polypeptide(L)'
;MSVKKYKCIELNDETFQILCGTKGIFKYSDVLKMNIIFEQARYHNEEDPFPMEHRVLVTKYDFSPINRKAYVGIAIRLKNKDKIYAYISNEKRIHNSDEFQEDVELAKKIINHIEKKMNQ
;
A
#
# COMPACT_ATOMS: atom_id res chain seq x y z
N MET A 1 15.79 -17.92 8.59
CA MET A 1 15.27 -16.63 8.11
C MET A 1 13.93 -16.90 7.46
N SER A 2 12.84 -16.48 8.09
CA SER A 2 11.50 -16.74 7.57
C SER A 2 11.05 -15.56 6.73
N VAL A 3 11.18 -15.68 5.41
CA VAL A 3 10.75 -14.63 4.47
C VAL A 3 9.27 -14.84 4.16
N LYS A 4 8.43 -13.85 4.49
CA LYS A 4 7.02 -13.85 4.08
C LYS A 4 6.86 -12.98 2.85
N LYS A 5 6.57 -13.61 1.71
CA LYS A 5 6.46 -12.95 0.41
C LYS A 5 5.01 -12.67 0.05
N TYR A 6 4.73 -11.41 -0.27
CA TYR A 6 3.51 -10.95 -0.93
C TYR A 6 3.86 -10.47 -2.35
N LYS A 7 2.85 -10.23 -3.20
CA LYS A 7 3.05 -9.83 -4.60
C LYS A 7 4.00 -8.64 -4.75
N CYS A 8 3.78 -7.59 -3.95
CA CYS A 8 4.51 -6.33 -4.05
C CYS A 8 5.34 -5.97 -2.80
N ILE A 9 5.36 -6.84 -1.79
CA ILE A 9 6.06 -6.61 -0.52
C ILE A 9 6.69 -7.92 -0.03
N GLU A 10 7.95 -7.88 0.39
CA GLU A 10 8.62 -8.98 1.07
C GLU A 10 8.93 -8.59 2.51
N LEU A 11 8.54 -9.42 3.47
CA LEU A 11 8.77 -9.20 4.89
C LEU A 11 9.85 -10.17 5.38
N ASN A 12 10.94 -9.61 5.90
CA ASN A 12 12.02 -10.34 6.55
C ASN A 12 11.96 -10.13 8.06
N ASP A 13 12.91 -10.73 8.78
CA ASP A 13 12.93 -10.65 10.24
C ASP A 13 13.19 -9.23 10.78
N GLU A 14 14.05 -8.46 10.11
CA GLU A 14 14.49 -7.11 10.53
C GLU A 14 14.05 -5.98 9.58
N THR A 15 13.76 -6.32 8.32
CA THR A 15 13.47 -5.36 7.24
C THR A 15 12.29 -5.80 6.40
N PHE A 16 11.72 -4.87 5.66
CA PHE A 16 10.79 -5.16 4.58
C PHE A 16 11.26 -4.53 3.28
N GLN A 17 10.92 -5.17 2.17
CA GLN A 17 11.23 -4.68 0.83
C GLN A 17 9.94 -4.37 0.07
N ILE A 18 9.89 -3.19 -0.52
CA ILE A 18 8.81 -2.80 -1.44
C ILE A 18 9.29 -3.13 -2.86
N LEU A 19 8.48 -3.91 -3.57
CA LEU A 19 8.73 -4.33 -4.96
C LEU A 19 7.91 -3.50 -5.97
N CYS A 20 6.75 -2.97 -5.55
CA CYS A 20 5.88 -2.12 -6.37
C CYS A 20 5.56 -0.82 -5.62
N GLY A 21 5.79 0.33 -6.25
CA GLY A 21 5.67 1.65 -5.62
C GLY A 21 7.06 2.22 -5.33
N THR A 22 7.26 2.77 -4.13
CA THR A 22 8.55 3.28 -3.68
C THR A 22 9.53 2.12 -3.39
N LYS A 23 10.14 1.59 -4.45
CA LYS A 23 11.03 0.42 -4.40
C LYS A 23 12.21 0.67 -3.47
N GLY A 24 12.52 -0.30 -2.61
CA GLY A 24 13.63 -0.22 -1.68
C GLY A 24 13.47 -1.14 -0.47
N ILE A 25 14.51 -1.19 0.35
CA ILE A 25 14.54 -1.94 1.60
C ILE A 25 14.46 -0.95 2.76
N PHE A 26 13.59 -1.25 3.72
CA PHE A 26 13.27 -0.37 4.83
C PHE A 26 13.27 -1.14 6.15
N LYS A 27 13.70 -0.48 7.22
CA LYS A 27 13.70 -1.07 8.57
C LYS A 27 12.35 -0.86 9.23
N TYR A 28 11.88 -1.85 9.98
CA TYR A 28 10.65 -1.70 10.77
C TYR A 28 10.79 -0.57 11.81
N SER A 29 11.97 -0.43 12.42
CA SER A 29 12.26 0.60 13.42
C SER A 29 12.19 2.04 12.90
N ASP A 30 12.19 2.25 11.58
CA ASP A 30 12.08 3.57 10.96
C ASP A 30 10.62 3.97 10.70
N VAL A 31 9.67 3.06 10.83
CA VAL A 31 8.24 3.31 10.56
C VAL A 31 7.62 4.08 11.72
N LEU A 32 6.83 5.11 11.41
CA LEU A 32 6.06 5.90 12.37
C LEU A 32 4.57 5.59 12.32
N LYS A 33 4.01 5.48 11.11
CA LYS A 33 2.58 5.25 10.90
C LYS A 33 2.32 4.67 9.52
N MET A 34 1.27 3.86 9.42
CA MET A 34 0.80 3.32 8.15
C MET A 34 -0.70 3.60 7.95
N ASN A 35 -1.09 3.86 6.70
CA ASN A 35 -2.48 4.05 6.30
C ASN A 35 -2.74 3.30 5.00
N ILE A 36 -3.90 2.65 4.90
CA ILE A 36 -4.39 2.13 3.61
C ILE A 36 -4.83 3.31 2.76
N ILE A 37 -4.37 3.34 1.51
CA ILE A 37 -4.65 4.40 0.55
C ILE A 37 -5.12 3.79 -0.78
N PHE A 38 -5.79 4.63 -1.57
CA PHE A 38 -6.37 4.24 -2.84
C PHE A 38 -6.01 5.27 -3.90
N GLU A 39 -5.68 4.80 -5.09
CA GLU A 39 -5.38 5.62 -6.26
C GLU A 39 -6.36 5.26 -7.38
N GLN A 40 -6.96 6.25 -8.05
CA GLN A 40 -7.81 5.95 -9.21
C GLN A 40 -6.94 5.40 -10.34
N ALA A 41 -7.38 4.31 -10.97
CA ALA A 41 -6.57 3.61 -11.96
C ALA A 41 -6.25 4.45 -13.21
N ARG A 42 -7.03 5.50 -13.49
CA ARG A 42 -6.77 6.44 -14.60
C ARG A 42 -5.54 7.34 -14.38
N TYR A 43 -5.08 7.45 -13.14
CA TYR A 43 -3.93 8.28 -12.74
C TYR A 43 -2.74 7.44 -12.27
N HIS A 44 -2.79 6.13 -12.48
CA HIS A 44 -1.73 5.24 -12.04
C HIS A 44 -0.40 5.59 -12.71
N ASN A 45 0.61 5.87 -11.90
CA ASN A 45 1.98 6.15 -12.32
C ASN A 45 2.95 5.44 -11.39
N GLU A 46 3.72 4.47 -11.91
CA GLU A 46 4.73 3.77 -11.09
C GLU A 46 5.91 4.66 -10.70
N GLU A 47 6.20 5.72 -11.46
CA GLU A 47 7.28 6.67 -11.16
C GLU A 47 6.92 7.61 -9.99
N ASP A 48 5.63 7.91 -9.81
CA ASP A 48 5.10 8.69 -8.69
C ASP A 48 3.85 8.00 -8.10
N PRO A 49 4.03 6.98 -7.24
CA PRO A 49 2.94 6.15 -6.77
C PRO A 49 2.05 6.88 -5.76
N PHE A 50 0.74 6.85 -6.00
CA PHE A 50 -0.28 7.51 -5.16
C PHE A 50 -0.01 9.01 -4.95
N PRO A 51 0.04 9.84 -6.01
CA PRO A 51 0.24 11.27 -5.85
C PRO A 51 -0.94 11.86 -5.07
N MET A 52 -0.67 12.84 -4.20
CA MET A 52 -1.63 13.34 -3.22
C MET A 52 -2.93 13.86 -3.87
N GLU A 53 -2.82 14.44 -5.05
CA GLU A 53 -3.93 14.94 -5.89
C GLU A 53 -4.81 13.85 -6.51
N HIS A 54 -4.35 12.61 -6.54
CA HIS A 54 -5.08 11.47 -7.13
C HIS A 54 -5.43 10.40 -6.10
N ARG A 55 -5.16 10.66 -4.80
CA ARG A 55 -5.63 9.81 -3.71
C ARG A 55 -7.12 9.96 -3.50
N VAL A 56 -7.79 8.83 -3.38
CA VAL A 56 -9.21 8.78 -3.08
C VAL A 56 -9.41 8.65 -1.58
N LEU A 57 -10.05 9.65 -0.97
CA LEU A 57 -10.69 9.46 0.32
C LEU A 57 -11.91 8.57 0.09
N VAL A 58 -11.92 7.38 0.70
CA VAL A 58 -12.99 6.36 0.56
C VAL A 58 -14.39 6.94 0.81
N THR A 59 -14.49 8.05 1.55
CA THR A 59 -15.76 8.71 1.87
C THR A 59 -16.40 9.51 0.73
N LYS A 60 -15.70 9.74 -0.40
CA LYS A 60 -16.20 10.51 -1.54
C LYS A 60 -16.01 9.77 -2.85
N TYR A 61 -16.51 8.53 -2.92
CA TYR A 61 -16.64 7.86 -4.21
C TYR A 61 -17.68 8.59 -5.05
N ASP A 62 -17.21 9.38 -6.01
CA ASP A 62 -18.06 9.88 -7.08
C ASP A 62 -18.46 8.68 -7.93
N PHE A 63 -19.73 8.28 -7.84
CA PHE A 63 -20.29 6.98 -8.29
C PHE A 63 -20.29 6.76 -9.81
N SER A 64 -19.49 7.50 -10.58
CA SER A 64 -19.43 7.31 -12.03
C SER A 64 -18.86 5.92 -12.38
N PRO A 65 -19.54 5.11 -13.21
CA PRO A 65 -19.10 3.76 -13.60
C PRO A 65 -17.70 3.73 -14.26
N ILE A 66 -17.24 4.86 -14.80
CA ILE A 66 -15.94 5.02 -15.45
C ILE A 66 -14.78 5.10 -14.43
N ASN A 67 -15.03 5.63 -13.22
CA ASN A 67 -14.02 5.84 -12.18
C ASN A 67 -14.01 4.74 -11.10
N ARG A 68 -14.67 3.60 -11.36
CA ARG A 68 -14.76 2.50 -10.40
C ARG A 68 -13.49 1.70 -10.22
N LYS A 69 -12.42 1.93 -10.98
CA LYS A 69 -11.18 1.15 -10.84
C LYS A 69 -10.15 1.89 -9.99
N ALA A 70 -9.59 1.19 -9.01
CA ALA A 70 -8.59 1.73 -8.11
C ALA A 70 -7.48 0.73 -7.83
N TYR A 71 -6.30 1.25 -7.51
CA TYR A 71 -5.20 0.50 -6.92
C TYR A 71 -5.27 0.63 -5.40
N VAL A 72 -4.96 -0.46 -4.70
CA VAL A 72 -4.88 -0.50 -3.24
C VAL A 72 -3.41 -0.45 -2.82
N GLY A 73 -3.09 0.38 -1.84
CA GLY A 73 -1.74 0.46 -1.31
C GLY A 73 -1.67 0.88 0.14
N ILE A 74 -0.44 0.97 0.63
CA ILE A 74 -0.08 1.39 1.98
C ILE A 74 0.80 2.63 1.88
N ALA A 75 0.37 3.73 2.48
CA ALA A 75 1.25 4.85 2.80
C ALA A 75 1.99 4.54 4.10
N ILE A 76 3.31 4.68 4.08
CA ILE A 76 4.17 4.45 5.24
C ILE A 76 4.94 5.76 5.51
N ARG A 77 4.75 6.34 6.70
CA ARG A 77 5.52 7.49 7.16
C ARG A 77 6.77 6.99 7.89
N LEU A 78 7.95 7.45 7.47
CA LEU A 78 9.22 7.10 8.10
C LEU A 78 9.71 8.23 9.02
N LYS A 79 10.65 7.92 9.92
CA LYS A 79 11.31 8.92 10.79
C LYS A 79 12.12 9.96 10.01
N ASN A 80 12.86 9.53 8.99
CA ASN A 80 13.88 10.33 8.30
C ASN A 80 13.48 10.77 6.87
N LYS A 81 12.26 10.45 6.42
CA LYS A 81 11.74 10.77 5.09
C LYS A 81 10.24 11.05 5.18
N ASP A 82 9.71 11.82 4.23
CA ASP A 82 8.30 12.23 4.26
C ASP A 82 7.34 11.03 4.26
N LYS A 83 7.28 10.26 3.16
CA LYS A 83 6.38 9.11 3.01
C LYS A 83 6.89 8.20 1.89
N ILE A 84 6.72 6.89 2.06
CA ILE A 84 6.92 5.88 1.01
C ILE A 84 5.58 5.17 0.77
N TYR A 85 5.42 4.59 -0.42
CA TYR A 85 4.18 3.94 -0.82
C TYR A 85 4.44 2.53 -1.34
N ALA A 86 3.59 1.59 -0.96
CA ALA A 86 3.62 0.23 -1.49
C ALA A 86 2.27 -0.11 -2.09
N TYR A 87 2.25 -0.64 -3.31
CA TYR A 87 1.05 -1.31 -3.82
C TYR A 87 0.88 -2.66 -3.13
N ILE A 88 -0.37 -3.11 -2.95
CA ILE A 88 -0.66 -4.47 -2.49
C ILE A 88 -0.53 -5.47 -3.63
N SER A 89 -1.14 -5.09 -4.75
CA SER A 89 -1.08 -5.78 -6.03
C SER A 89 -0.80 -4.73 -7.10
N ASN A 90 -0.07 -5.09 -8.16
CA ASN A 90 0.10 -4.20 -9.32
C ASN A 90 -1.10 -4.30 -10.28
N GLU A 91 -2.31 -4.47 -9.73
CA GLU A 91 -3.52 -4.75 -10.46
C GLU A 91 -4.60 -3.71 -10.11
N LYS A 92 -5.22 -3.13 -11.13
CA LYS A 92 -6.39 -2.26 -10.94
C LYS A 92 -7.60 -3.10 -10.57
N ARG A 93 -8.22 -2.80 -9.43
CA ARG A 93 -9.40 -3.48 -8.91
C ARG A 93 -10.66 -2.67 -9.16
N ILE A 94 -11.78 -3.34 -9.42
CA ILE A 94 -13.08 -2.68 -9.42
C ILE A 94 -13.47 -2.44 -7.97
N HIS A 95 -13.80 -1.20 -7.62
CA HIS A 95 -14.21 -0.82 -6.28
C HIS A 95 -15.42 -1.63 -5.84
N ASN A 96 -15.37 -2.09 -4.59
CA ASN A 96 -16.33 -3.01 -3.99
C ASN A 96 -16.41 -4.41 -4.64
N SER A 97 -15.49 -4.79 -5.54
CA SER A 97 -15.37 -6.20 -5.93
C SER A 97 -14.75 -7.02 -4.80
N ASP A 98 -14.95 -8.33 -4.84
CA ASP A 98 -14.33 -9.27 -3.90
C ASP A 98 -12.80 -9.12 -3.91
N GLU A 99 -12.19 -9.04 -5.10
CA GLU A 99 -10.75 -8.82 -5.28
C GLU A 99 -10.25 -7.51 -4.64
N PHE A 100 -11.07 -6.44 -4.67
CA PHE A 100 -10.73 -5.19 -4.01
C PHE A 100 -10.73 -5.36 -2.49
N GLN A 101 -11.75 -6.05 -1.95
CA GLN A 101 -11.81 -6.34 -0.51
C GLN A 101 -10.68 -7.27 -0.07
N GLU A 102 -10.31 -8.24 -0.89
CA GLU A 102 -9.15 -9.11 -0.66
C GLU A 102 -7.85 -8.31 -0.57
N ASP A 103 -7.62 -7.37 -1.50
CA ASP A 103 -6.44 -6.50 -1.46
C ASP A 103 -6.45 -5.59 -0.22
N VAL A 104 -7.61 -5.09 0.21
CA VAL A 104 -7.74 -4.30 1.46
C VAL A 104 -7.44 -5.16 2.70
N GLU A 105 -7.97 -6.38 2.77
CA GLU A 105 -7.67 -7.31 3.87
C GLU A 105 -6.20 -7.73 3.88
N LEU A 106 -5.60 -7.90 2.70
CA LEU A 106 -4.17 -8.16 2.58
C LEU A 106 -3.34 -6.98 3.09
N ALA A 107 -3.74 -5.75 2.75
CA ALA A 107 -3.12 -4.53 3.28
C ALA A 107 -3.16 -4.50 4.82
N LYS A 108 -4.32 -4.77 5.42
CA LYS A 108 -4.49 -4.83 6.89
C LYS A 108 -3.57 -5.88 7.50
N LYS A 109 -3.47 -7.07 6.89
CA LYS A 109 -2.58 -8.15 7.36
C LYS A 109 -1.11 -7.75 7.33
N ILE A 110 -0.68 -7.05 6.28
CA ILE A 110 0.70 -6.56 6.14
C ILE A 110 0.99 -5.48 7.18
N ILE A 111 0.10 -4.49 7.34
CA ILE A 111 0.22 -3.44 8.35
C ILE A 111 0.38 -4.05 9.75
N ASN A 112 -0.52 -4.97 10.14
CA ASN A 112 -0.46 -5.61 11.46
C ASN A 112 0.86 -6.40 11.65
N HIS A 113 1.40 -7.02 10.60
CA HIS A 113 2.70 -7.68 10.69
C HIS A 113 3.83 -6.68 10.94
N ILE A 114 3.85 -5.56 10.20
CA ILE A 114 4.84 -4.49 10.36
C ILE A 114 4.73 -3.87 11.76
N GLU A 115 3.52 -3.56 12.24
CA GLU A 115 3.29 -2.99 13.57
C GLU A 115 3.78 -3.93 14.70
N LYS A 116 3.58 -5.24 14.55
CA LYS A 116 4.14 -6.22 15.51
C LYS A 116 5.67 -6.17 15.53
N LYS A 117 6.31 -6.02 14.38
CA LYS A 117 7.77 -5.91 14.26
C LYS A 117 8.33 -4.56 14.73
N MET A 118 7.51 -3.50 14.71
CA MET A 118 7.89 -2.18 15.25
C MET A 118 7.96 -2.15 16.78
N ASN A 119 7.13 -2.97 17.44
CA ASN A 119 6.97 -2.99 18.90
C ASN A 119 7.76 -4.13 19.59
N GLN A 120 8.55 -4.90 18.83
CA GLN A 120 9.48 -5.92 19.33
C GLN A 120 10.86 -5.31 19.54
#